data_AF-A0A5C8E9C1-F1
#
_entry.id   AF-A0A5C8E9C1-F1
#
_cell.length_a   1.000
_cell.length_b   1.000
_cell.length_c   1.000
_cell.angle_alpha   90.00
_cell.angle_beta   90.00
_cell.angle_gamma   90.00
#
_symmetry.space_group_name_H-M   'P 1'
#
loop_
_entity.id
_entity.type
_entity.pdbx_description
1 polymer ?
#
loop_
_entity_poly.entity_id
_entity_poly.type
_entity_poly.pdbx_seq_one_letter_code
_entity_poly.pdbx_strand_id
1 'polypeptide(L)'
;MLDFDFSLLDNKDFKEDSVRGYNPKVIKRGKLGFDFGKVINCVKDLIREKNGATFDEISNRLRQYAIDEGILIEMGEKYDTIFAIVQEYLKFDEKSKKYFLVEFDKLKELPKIPLELYVVSYMNKCAKEGIKATFDEICWGVLNHLPKDQVQINDNEMILDILKRIAILNKTTGEWKLKTSDPKLFDDI
;
A
#
# COMPACT_ATOMS: atom_id res chain seq x y z
N MET A 1 30.49 -28.73 6.84
CA MET A 1 30.66 -27.63 5.88
C MET A 1 29.79 -27.96 4.70
N LEU A 2 28.77 -27.14 4.44
CA LEU A 2 27.95 -27.24 3.23
C LEU A 2 28.52 -26.20 2.27
N ASP A 3 29.18 -26.65 1.20
CA ASP A 3 29.69 -25.79 0.15
C ASP A 3 28.51 -25.31 -0.70
N PHE A 4 28.25 -24.01 -0.67
CA PHE A 4 27.21 -23.38 -1.46
C PHE A 4 27.82 -22.93 -2.79
N ASP A 5 27.28 -23.43 -3.90
CA ASP A 5 27.77 -23.13 -5.24
C ASP A 5 27.18 -21.81 -5.75
N PHE A 6 28.05 -20.80 -5.91
CA PHE A 6 27.69 -19.46 -6.35
C PHE A 6 27.57 -19.31 -7.87
N SER A 7 27.87 -20.36 -8.64
CA SER A 7 27.75 -20.33 -10.12
C SER A 7 26.31 -20.11 -10.61
N LEU A 8 25.31 -20.33 -9.74
CA LEU A 8 23.89 -20.09 -10.04
C LEU A 8 23.49 -18.61 -10.11
N LEU A 9 24.34 -17.69 -9.65
CA LEU A 9 24.08 -16.25 -9.71
C LEU A 9 24.41 -15.62 -11.08
N ASP A 10 25.16 -16.32 -11.93
CA ASP A 10 25.57 -15.82 -13.26
C ASP A 10 24.55 -16.13 -14.38
N ASN A 11 23.33 -16.51 -14.04
CA ASN A 11 22.30 -16.78 -15.04
C ASN A 11 21.80 -15.48 -15.69
N LYS A 12 22.04 -15.32 -17.00
CA LYS A 12 21.61 -14.17 -17.81
C LYS A 12 20.09 -13.99 -17.92
N ASP A 13 19.31 -15.00 -17.53
CA ASP A 13 17.85 -14.92 -17.42
C ASP A 13 17.36 -14.43 -16.04
N PHE A 14 18.26 -14.11 -15.10
CA PHE A 14 17.90 -13.54 -13.81
C PHE A 14 17.41 -12.09 -13.99
N LYS A 15 16.10 -11.94 -14.25
CA LYS A 15 15.43 -10.64 -14.28
C LYS A 15 15.23 -10.15 -12.85
N GLU A 16 15.85 -9.01 -12.54
CA GLU A 16 15.75 -8.29 -11.25
C GLU A 16 14.29 -8.03 -10.81
N ASP A 17 13.34 -8.05 -11.75
CA ASP A 17 11.89 -7.93 -11.52
C ASP A 17 11.23 -9.13 -10.82
N SER A 18 11.91 -10.28 -10.72
CA SER A 18 11.38 -11.47 -10.03
C SER A 18 11.43 -11.35 -8.49
N VAL A 19 12.17 -10.37 -7.96
CA VAL A 19 12.43 -10.25 -6.50
C VAL A 19 11.32 -9.51 -5.76
N ARG A 20 10.41 -8.79 -6.45
CA ARG A 20 9.27 -8.13 -5.78
C ARG A 20 8.22 -9.11 -5.25
N GLY A 21 8.26 -10.38 -5.65
CA GLY A 21 7.40 -11.45 -5.12
C GLY A 21 7.97 -12.22 -3.92
N TYR A 22 9.25 -12.05 -3.57
CA TYR A 22 9.92 -12.85 -2.56
C TYR A 22 10.13 -12.08 -1.26
N ASN A 23 9.04 -11.65 -0.63
CA ASN A 23 9.06 -11.32 0.79
C ASN A 23 8.53 -12.54 1.57
N PRO A 24 9.38 -13.29 2.31
CA PRO A 24 8.96 -14.44 3.10
C PRO A 24 7.80 -14.13 4.06
N LYS A 25 7.65 -12.85 4.47
CA LYS A 25 6.54 -12.37 5.31
C LYS A 25 5.19 -12.35 4.59
N VAL A 26 5.19 -12.03 3.30
CA VAL A 26 3.98 -12.01 2.45
C VAL A 26 3.55 -13.44 2.14
N ILE A 27 4.51 -14.34 1.88
CA ILE A 27 4.28 -15.76 1.60
C ILE A 27 3.73 -16.50 2.84
N LYS A 28 4.13 -16.12 4.07
CA LYS A 28 3.60 -16.70 5.33
C LYS A 28 2.16 -16.30 5.65
N ARG A 29 1.71 -15.10 5.27
CA ARG A 29 0.34 -14.62 5.53
C ARG A 29 -0.73 -15.33 4.67
N GLY A 30 -0.37 -15.81 3.47
CA GLY A 30 -1.30 -16.47 2.54
C GLY A 30 -1.63 -17.94 2.83
N LYS A 31 -0.99 -18.60 3.82
CA LYS A 31 -1.17 -20.04 4.12
C LYS A 31 -1.90 -20.33 5.45
N LEU A 32 -2.51 -19.33 6.07
CA LEU A 32 -3.08 -19.49 7.42
C LEU A 32 -4.49 -20.08 7.42
N GLY A 33 -5.24 -20.00 6.31
CA GLY A 33 -6.62 -20.51 6.24
C GLY A 33 -7.68 -19.58 6.85
N PHE A 34 -7.24 -18.42 7.36
CA PHE A 34 -8.08 -17.36 7.92
C PHE A 34 -7.46 -15.99 7.62
N ASP A 35 -8.28 -14.93 7.71
CA ASP A 35 -7.83 -13.55 7.46
C ASP A 35 -6.97 -13.03 8.61
N PHE A 36 -5.66 -13.01 8.38
CA PHE A 36 -4.69 -12.52 9.35
C PHE A 36 -4.81 -11.02 9.64
N GLY A 37 -5.34 -10.24 8.68
CA GLY A 37 -5.61 -8.81 8.88
C GLY A 37 -6.63 -8.57 9.98
N LYS A 38 -7.68 -9.40 10.03
CA LYS A 38 -8.67 -9.37 11.12
C LYS A 38 -8.08 -9.74 12.48
N VAL A 39 -7.19 -10.74 12.53
CA VAL A 39 -6.48 -11.13 13.77
C VAL A 39 -5.64 -9.97 14.30
N ILE A 40 -4.89 -9.28 13.44
CA ILE A 40 -4.12 -8.08 13.85
C ILE A 40 -5.06 -6.99 14.36
N ASN A 41 -6.15 -6.71 13.66
CA ASN A 41 -7.09 -5.65 14.05
C ASN A 41 -7.75 -5.94 15.41
N CYS A 42 -8.12 -7.20 15.67
CA CYS A 42 -8.65 -7.65 16.95
C CYS A 42 -7.75 -7.27 18.14
N VAL A 43 -6.43 -7.46 18.00
CA VAL A 43 -5.44 -7.07 19.02
C VAL A 43 -5.27 -5.56 19.09
N LYS A 44 -5.23 -4.87 17.95
CA LYS A 44 -5.10 -3.41 17.90
C LYS A 44 -6.27 -2.71 18.57
N ASP A 45 -7.48 -3.20 18.37
CA ASP A 45 -8.69 -2.62 18.93
C ASP A 45 -8.70 -2.77 20.45
N LEU A 46 -8.36 -3.95 20.99
CA LEU A 46 -8.17 -4.15 22.42
C LEU A 46 -7.16 -3.16 23.02
N ILE A 47 -6.00 -2.99 22.37
CA ILE A 47 -4.94 -2.10 22.87
C ILE A 47 -5.40 -0.64 22.86
N ARG A 48 -6.17 -0.21 21.85
CA ARG A 48 -6.76 1.14 21.81
C ARG A 48 -7.82 1.34 22.87
N GLU A 49 -8.74 0.38 23.01
CA GLU A 49 -9.82 0.40 24.02
C GLU A 49 -9.27 0.57 25.44
N LYS A 50 -8.16 -0.12 25.75
CA LYS A 50 -7.58 -0.18 27.10
C LYS A 50 -6.38 0.73 27.32
N ASN A 51 -5.95 1.47 26.30
CA ASN A 51 -4.69 2.20 26.29
C ASN A 51 -3.52 1.31 26.77
N GLY A 52 -3.26 0.24 26.02
CA GLY A 52 -2.33 -0.83 26.38
C GLY A 52 -3.04 -2.05 26.98
N ALA A 53 -2.52 -3.25 26.71
CA ALA A 53 -3.08 -4.51 27.18
C ALA A 53 -1.99 -5.47 27.68
N THR A 54 -2.28 -6.28 28.70
CA THR A 54 -1.37 -7.34 29.16
C THR A 54 -1.34 -8.50 28.16
N PHE A 55 -0.36 -9.39 28.29
CA PHE A 55 -0.32 -10.63 27.51
C PHE A 55 -1.62 -11.43 27.67
N ASP A 56 -2.09 -11.61 28.91
CA ASP A 56 -3.30 -12.39 29.20
C ASP A 56 -4.55 -11.78 28.55
N GLU A 57 -4.67 -10.45 28.56
CA GLU A 57 -5.79 -9.76 27.90
C GLU A 57 -5.77 -9.98 26.38
N ILE A 58 -4.58 -9.92 25.76
CA ILE A 58 -4.40 -10.18 24.33
C ILE A 58 -4.72 -11.64 24.00
N SER A 59 -4.18 -12.59 24.77
CA SER A 59 -4.43 -14.02 24.58
C SER A 59 -5.91 -14.38 24.76
N ASN A 60 -6.59 -13.79 25.74
CA ASN A 60 -8.03 -14.01 25.96
C ASN A 60 -8.87 -13.42 24.82
N ARG A 61 -8.55 -12.21 24.34
CA ARG A 61 -9.23 -11.58 23.20
C ARG A 61 -9.05 -12.40 21.93
N LEU A 62 -7.84 -12.86 21.63
CA LEU A 62 -7.56 -13.71 20.47
C LEU A 62 -8.29 -15.04 20.55
N ARG A 63 -8.36 -15.66 21.73
CA ARG A 63 -9.09 -16.91 21.94
C ARG A 63 -10.60 -16.73 21.72
N GLN A 64 -11.18 -15.65 22.25
CA GLN A 64 -12.58 -15.33 22.03
C GLN A 64 -12.88 -15.12 20.54
N TYR A 65 -12.07 -14.31 19.86
CA TYR A 65 -12.18 -14.09 18.42
C TYR A 65 -12.09 -15.40 17.62
N ALA A 66 -11.18 -16.28 17.99
CA ALA A 66 -11.02 -17.57 17.31
C ALA A 66 -12.22 -18.50 17.51
N ILE A 67 -12.88 -18.45 18.68
CA ILE A 67 -14.13 -19.17 18.94
C ILE A 67 -15.26 -18.59 18.08
N ASP A 68 -15.41 -17.26 18.08
CA ASP A 68 -16.50 -16.56 17.39
C ASP A 68 -16.44 -16.74 15.87
N GLU A 69 -15.25 -16.75 15.29
CA GLU A 69 -15.03 -16.98 13.85
C GLU A 69 -14.92 -18.46 13.48
N GLY A 70 -14.94 -19.39 14.46
CA GLY A 70 -14.84 -20.82 14.21
C GLY A 70 -13.47 -21.30 13.72
N ILE A 71 -12.39 -20.62 14.10
CA ILE A 71 -11.00 -20.86 13.65
C ILE A 71 -10.04 -21.23 14.79
N LEU A 72 -10.57 -21.64 15.95
CA LEU A 72 -9.76 -21.92 17.15
C LEU A 72 -8.71 -23.01 16.93
N ILE A 73 -9.05 -24.05 16.16
CA ILE A 73 -8.15 -25.18 15.89
C ILE A 73 -6.98 -24.73 15.02
N GLU A 74 -7.28 -24.03 13.91
CA GLU A 74 -6.31 -23.52 12.95
C GLU A 74 -5.38 -22.47 13.59
N MET A 75 -5.92 -21.62 14.47
CA MET A 75 -5.12 -20.68 15.23
C MET A 75 -4.25 -21.37 16.27
N GLY A 76 -4.75 -22.43 16.92
CA GLY A 76 -4.01 -23.22 17.90
C GLY A 76 -2.78 -23.91 17.29
N GLU A 77 -2.94 -24.54 16.12
CA GLU A 77 -1.85 -25.19 15.38
C GLU A 77 -0.76 -24.22 14.93
N LYS A 78 -1.11 -22.94 14.78
CA LYS A 78 -0.24 -21.89 14.22
C LYS A 78 0.08 -20.79 15.24
N TYR A 79 -0.13 -21.04 16.52
CA TYR A 79 -0.09 -20.03 17.58
C TYR A 79 1.23 -19.24 17.60
N ASP A 80 2.37 -19.93 17.58
CA ASP A 80 3.69 -19.27 17.60
C ASP A 80 3.91 -18.36 16.40
N THR A 81 3.43 -18.78 15.22
CA THR A 81 3.52 -17.97 14.00
C THR A 81 2.65 -16.74 14.10
N ILE A 82 1.42 -16.90 14.60
CA ILE A 82 0.48 -15.78 14.80
C ILE A 82 1.05 -14.79 15.80
N PHE A 83 1.53 -15.29 16.93
CA PHE A 83 2.06 -14.46 18.00
C PHE A 83 3.31 -13.70 17.56
N ALA A 84 4.25 -14.36 16.89
CA ALA A 84 5.45 -13.71 16.35
C ALA A 84 5.09 -12.55 15.39
N ILE A 85 4.07 -12.71 14.55
CA ILE A 85 3.65 -11.65 13.64
C ILE A 85 2.89 -10.54 14.39
N VAL A 86 2.02 -10.88 15.35
CA VAL A 86 1.33 -9.90 16.18
C VAL A 86 2.34 -9.03 16.93
N GLN A 87 3.40 -9.64 17.48
CA GLN A 87 4.47 -8.94 18.18
C GLN A 87 5.20 -7.91 17.31
N GLU A 88 5.25 -8.06 15.98
CA GLU A 88 5.84 -7.04 15.09
C GLU A 88 5.12 -5.68 15.21
N TYR A 89 3.87 -5.66 15.69
CA TYR A 89 3.08 -4.45 15.87
C TYR A 89 3.04 -3.96 17.31
N LEU A 90 3.71 -4.62 18.25
CA LEU A 90 3.59 -4.34 19.69
C LEU A 90 4.92 -3.94 20.32
N LYS A 91 4.91 -2.90 21.16
CA LYS A 91 6.01 -2.55 22.07
C LYS A 91 5.63 -2.92 23.50
N PHE A 92 6.47 -3.69 24.17
CA PHE A 92 6.26 -4.01 25.58
C PHE A 92 6.84 -2.90 26.46
N ASP A 93 6.03 -2.37 27.37
CA ASP A 93 6.49 -1.45 28.42
C ASP A 93 6.76 -2.22 29.71
N GLU A 94 8.01 -2.23 30.14
CA GLU A 94 8.44 -2.93 31.36
C GLU A 94 7.82 -2.37 32.64
N LYS A 95 7.51 -1.06 32.66
CA LYS A 95 6.96 -0.41 33.86
C LYS A 95 5.50 -0.78 34.09
N SER A 96 4.67 -0.69 33.05
CA SER A 96 3.25 -1.01 33.15
C SER A 96 2.95 -2.50 32.94
N LYS A 97 3.92 -3.29 32.46
CA LYS A 97 3.73 -4.70 32.03
C LYS A 97 2.64 -4.86 30.98
N LYS A 98 2.50 -3.86 30.11
CA LYS A 98 1.51 -3.86 29.02
C LYS A 98 2.21 -3.75 27.67
N TYR A 99 1.58 -4.34 26.67
CA TYR A 99 1.87 -4.09 25.28
C TYR A 99 1.08 -2.88 24.81
N PHE A 100 1.78 -1.99 24.14
CA PHE A 100 1.22 -0.90 23.37
C PHE A 100 1.43 -1.19 21.90
N LEU A 101 0.71 -0.50 21.02
CA LEU A 101 1.07 -0.53 19.62
C LEU A 101 2.48 0.06 19.49
N VAL A 102 3.32 -0.57 18.68
CA VAL A 102 4.42 0.15 18.05
C VAL A 102 3.73 1.30 17.35
N GLU A 103 3.86 2.50 17.91
CA GLU A 103 3.65 3.71 17.14
C GLU A 103 4.62 3.55 15.99
N PHE A 104 4.10 3.29 14.80
CA PHE A 104 4.79 3.74 13.60
C PHE A 104 4.89 5.22 13.83
N ASP A 105 6.05 5.61 14.36
CA ASP A 105 6.32 6.90 14.93
C ASP A 105 6.13 7.89 13.79
N LYS A 106 4.88 8.35 13.65
CA LYS A 106 4.36 8.97 12.43
C LYS A 106 4.62 8.06 11.20
N LEU A 107 3.57 7.43 10.64
CA LEU A 107 3.33 7.83 9.24
C LEU A 107 3.12 9.34 9.38
N LYS A 108 4.21 10.12 9.27
CA LYS A 108 4.14 11.56 9.04
C LYS A 108 3.01 11.64 8.03
N GLU A 109 1.94 12.38 8.35
CA GLU A 109 0.80 12.57 7.45
C GLU A 109 1.33 12.40 6.04
N LEU A 110 0.96 11.30 5.38
CA LEU A 110 1.65 10.92 4.14
C LEU A 110 1.67 12.19 3.30
N PRO A 111 2.85 12.62 2.83
CA PRO A 111 2.97 13.93 2.24
C PRO A 111 1.87 14.05 1.20
N LYS A 112 0.99 15.04 1.39
CA LYS A 112 -0.20 15.20 0.58
C LYS A 112 0.22 15.16 -0.89
N ILE A 113 -0.47 14.34 -1.67
CA ILE A 113 -0.08 14.09 -3.04
C ILE A 113 -0.53 15.29 -3.88
N PRO A 114 0.36 15.92 -4.67
CA PRO A 114 -0.03 17.04 -5.53
C PRO A 114 -1.15 16.65 -6.50
N LEU A 115 -2.12 17.54 -6.70
CA LEU A 115 -3.22 17.34 -7.66
C LEU A 115 -2.71 16.94 -9.06
N GLU A 116 -1.55 17.45 -9.47
CA GLU A 116 -0.88 17.08 -10.72
C GLU A 116 -0.67 15.57 -10.88
N LEU A 117 -0.25 14.86 -9.83
CA LEU A 117 -0.01 13.42 -9.92
C LEU A 117 -1.30 12.61 -10.07
N TYR A 118 -2.42 13.11 -9.54
CA TYR A 118 -3.73 12.51 -9.78
C TYR A 118 -4.17 12.70 -11.24
N VAL A 119 -3.92 13.89 -11.82
CA VAL A 119 -4.18 14.16 -13.24
C VAL A 119 -3.33 13.24 -14.14
N VAL A 120 -2.02 13.12 -13.86
CA VAL A 120 -1.11 12.20 -14.59
C VAL A 120 -1.60 10.76 -14.49
N SER A 121 -1.94 10.30 -13.28
CA SER A 121 -2.42 8.93 -13.04
C SER A 121 -3.69 8.63 -13.84
N TYR A 122 -4.67 9.55 -13.82
CA TYR A 122 -5.91 9.37 -14.56
C TYR A 122 -5.68 9.39 -16.08
N MET A 123 -4.84 10.29 -16.60
CA MET A 123 -4.50 10.29 -18.03
C MET A 123 -3.78 9.02 -18.48
N ASN A 124 -2.90 8.45 -17.64
CA ASN A 124 -2.28 7.15 -17.90
C ASN A 124 -3.31 6.02 -17.92
N LYS A 125 -4.30 6.06 -17.02
CA LYS A 125 -5.44 5.13 -17.05
C LYS A 125 -6.21 5.25 -18.36
N CYS A 126 -6.53 6.47 -18.80
CA CYS A 126 -7.21 6.70 -20.08
C CYS A 126 -6.43 6.11 -21.26
N ALA A 127 -5.11 6.32 -21.32
CA ALA A 127 -4.26 5.77 -22.36
C ALA A 127 -4.24 4.23 -22.34
N LYS A 128 -4.19 3.61 -21.15
CA LYS A 128 -4.19 2.16 -20.97
C LYS A 128 -5.53 1.51 -21.35
N GLU A 129 -6.63 2.18 -21.03
CA GLU A 129 -8.00 1.66 -21.20
C GLU A 129 -8.66 2.12 -22.51
N GLY A 130 -7.97 2.93 -23.32
CA GLY A 130 -8.52 3.48 -24.56
C GLY A 130 -9.64 4.51 -24.35
N ILE A 131 -9.70 5.14 -23.17
CA ILE A 131 -10.66 6.20 -22.85
C ILE A 131 -10.15 7.52 -23.45
N LYS A 132 -11.06 8.30 -24.04
CA LYS A 132 -10.74 9.64 -24.53
C LYS A 132 -10.52 10.60 -23.36
N ALA A 133 -9.30 11.07 -23.17
CA ALA A 133 -8.94 12.00 -22.10
C ALA A 133 -9.33 13.46 -22.44
N THR A 134 -10.63 13.75 -22.51
CA THR A 134 -11.13 15.13 -22.68
C THR A 134 -11.08 15.89 -21.35
N PHE A 135 -11.22 17.22 -21.39
CA PHE A 135 -11.20 18.03 -20.16
C PHE A 135 -12.29 17.60 -19.15
N ASP A 136 -13.52 17.36 -19.62
CA ASP A 136 -14.63 16.94 -18.77
C ASP A 136 -14.41 15.55 -18.18
N GLU A 137 -13.90 14.61 -18.98
CA GLU A 137 -13.59 13.25 -18.50
C GLU A 137 -12.49 13.26 -17.43
N ILE A 138 -11.45 14.07 -17.64
CA ILE A 138 -10.37 14.25 -16.67
C ILE A 138 -10.91 14.89 -15.38
N CYS A 139 -11.74 15.94 -15.48
CA CYS A 139 -12.34 16.57 -14.31
C CYS A 139 -13.24 15.58 -13.54
N TRP A 140 -14.12 14.87 -14.24
CA TRP A 140 -15.01 13.87 -13.66
C TRP A 140 -14.22 12.74 -12.99
N GLY A 141 -13.25 12.18 -13.70
CA GLY A 141 -12.42 11.08 -13.25
C GLY A 141 -11.53 11.43 -12.06
N VAL A 142 -10.93 12.61 -12.05
CA VAL A 142 -10.11 13.06 -10.93
C VAL A 142 -10.99 13.45 -9.75
N LEU A 143 -11.90 14.42 -9.92
CA LEU A 143 -12.65 15.03 -8.80
C LEU A 143 -13.52 14.04 -8.02
N ASN A 144 -14.15 13.06 -8.69
CA ASN A 144 -14.98 12.07 -7.99
C ASN A 144 -14.18 11.06 -7.17
N HIS A 145 -12.88 10.91 -7.45
CA HIS A 145 -12.02 9.92 -6.80
C HIS A 145 -10.95 10.55 -5.91
N LEU A 146 -10.94 11.88 -5.72
CA LEU A 146 -9.99 12.56 -4.86
C LEU A 146 -10.27 12.28 -3.37
N PRO A 147 -9.33 11.67 -2.64
CA PRO A 147 -9.39 11.61 -1.18
C PRO A 147 -9.14 13.01 -0.59
N LYS A 148 -10.18 13.67 -0.06
CA LYS A 148 -10.12 15.09 0.37
C LYS A 148 -9.02 15.40 1.40
N ASP A 149 -8.63 14.43 2.21
CA ASP A 149 -7.63 14.53 3.27
C ASP A 149 -6.18 14.28 2.81
N GLN A 150 -5.98 13.72 1.60
CA GLN A 150 -4.66 13.27 1.11
C GLN A 150 -4.14 14.07 -0.09
N VAL A 151 -4.88 15.08 -0.57
CA VAL A 151 -4.53 15.86 -1.76
C VAL A 151 -3.93 17.20 -1.38
N GLN A 152 -2.82 17.56 -2.01
CA GLN A 152 -2.24 18.90 -1.96
C GLN A 152 -2.77 19.69 -3.16
N ILE A 153 -3.55 20.72 -2.86
CA ILE A 153 -4.03 21.71 -3.84
C ILE A 153 -3.31 23.02 -3.50
N ASN A 154 -2.56 23.58 -4.45
CA ASN A 154 -2.00 24.92 -4.28
C ASN A 154 -3.13 25.95 -4.44
N ASP A 155 -3.04 27.08 -3.74
CA ASP A 155 -4.07 28.12 -3.80
C ASP A 155 -4.35 28.53 -5.27
N ASN A 156 -5.61 28.44 -5.68
CA ASN A 156 -6.11 28.72 -7.03
C ASN A 156 -5.66 27.78 -8.16
N GLU A 157 -5.01 26.64 -7.87
CA GLU A 157 -4.61 25.69 -8.91
C GLU A 157 -5.80 24.90 -9.46
N MET A 158 -6.09 25.08 -10.76
CA MET A 158 -7.14 24.35 -11.47
C MET A 158 -6.56 23.20 -12.31
N ILE A 159 -7.36 22.14 -12.52
CA ILE A 159 -7.01 21.02 -13.41
C ILE A 159 -6.60 21.52 -14.81
N LEU A 160 -7.24 22.58 -15.31
CA LEU A 160 -6.90 23.17 -16.61
C LEU A 160 -5.47 23.73 -16.65
N ASP A 161 -5.01 24.35 -15.57
CA ASP A 161 -3.68 24.94 -15.50
C ASP A 161 -2.61 23.86 -15.41
N ILE A 162 -2.89 22.79 -14.65
CA ILE A 162 -2.09 21.58 -14.62
C ILE A 162 -1.97 20.98 -16.03
N LEU A 163 -3.09 20.80 -16.73
CA LEU A 163 -3.09 20.23 -18.08
C LEU A 163 -2.27 21.05 -19.07
N LYS A 164 -2.39 22.38 -19.06
CA LYS A 164 -1.55 23.26 -19.89
C LYS A 164 -0.05 23.08 -19.60
N ARG A 165 0.31 22.79 -18.34
CA ARG A 165 1.69 22.54 -17.90
C ARG A 165 2.21 21.18 -18.37
N ILE A 166 1.44 20.10 -18.19
CA ILE A 166 1.94 18.72 -18.34
C ILE A 166 1.52 18.01 -19.64
N ALA A 167 0.54 18.54 -20.37
CA ALA A 167 -0.08 17.87 -21.50
C ALA A 167 -0.21 18.79 -22.71
N ILE A 168 -0.52 18.18 -23.86
CA ILE A 168 -0.78 18.83 -25.14
C ILE A 168 -2.22 18.53 -25.52
N LEU A 169 -2.98 19.59 -25.80
CA LEU A 169 -4.36 19.49 -26.29
C LEU A 169 -4.36 19.26 -27.80
N ASN A 170 -4.99 18.17 -28.25
CA ASN A 170 -5.38 18.01 -29.63
C ASN A 170 -6.63 18.87 -29.91
N LYS A 171 -6.46 19.99 -30.62
CA LYS A 171 -7.56 20.92 -30.93
C LYS A 171 -8.64 20.32 -31.82
N THR A 172 -8.34 19.24 -32.54
CA THR A 172 -9.28 18.57 -33.43
C THR A 172 -10.17 17.59 -32.68
N THR A 173 -9.60 16.82 -31.74
CA THR A 173 -10.35 15.77 -31.01
C THR A 173 -10.81 16.21 -29.63
N GLY A 174 -10.25 17.29 -29.08
CA GLY A 174 -10.47 17.73 -27.70
C GLY A 174 -9.73 16.89 -26.65
N GLU A 175 -8.89 15.94 -27.08
CA GLU A 175 -8.17 15.02 -26.20
C GLU A 175 -6.85 15.63 -25.72
N TRP A 176 -6.55 15.42 -24.45
CA TRP A 176 -5.26 15.76 -23.85
C TRP A 176 -4.33 14.56 -23.86
N LYS A 177 -3.07 14.78 -24.22
CA LYS A 177 -2.01 13.77 -24.15
C LYS A 177 -0.85 14.29 -23.31
N LEU A 178 -0.35 13.49 -22.38
CA LEU A 178 0.82 13.87 -21.58
C LEU A 178 2.01 14.19 -22.49
N LYS A 179 2.77 15.22 -22.14
CA LYS A 179 4.05 15.52 -22.79
C LYS A 179 4.98 14.34 -22.51
N THR A 180 5.54 13.74 -23.56
CA THR A 180 6.57 12.71 -23.40
C THR A 180 7.87 13.36 -22.93
N SER A 181 8.51 12.82 -21.90
CA SER A 181 9.83 13.23 -21.43
C SER A 181 10.99 12.70 -22.30
N ASP A 182 10.72 12.31 -23.54
CA ASP A 182 11.77 11.95 -24.50
C ASP A 182 12.26 13.22 -25.20
N PRO A 183 13.49 13.68 -24.95
CA PRO A 183 14.19 14.41 -25.99
C PRO A 183 14.34 13.41 -27.13
N LYS A 184 13.54 13.58 -28.19
CA LYS A 184 13.66 12.81 -29.42
C LYS A 184 15.09 12.97 -29.95
N LEU A 185 15.97 12.02 -29.62
CA LEU A 185 17.38 12.02 -30.05
C LEU A 185 17.53 11.46 -31.47
N PHE A 186 16.48 10.89 -32.06
CA PHE A 186 16.50 10.41 -33.44
C PHE A 186 15.12 10.58 -34.07
N ASP A 187 14.84 11.79 -34.57
CA ASP A 187 13.76 12.05 -35.55
C ASP A 187 14.31 12.95 -36.67
N ASP A 188 15.55 12.70 -37.09
CA ASP A 188 16.15 13.18 -38.34
C ASP A 188 17.07 12.07 -38.88
N ILE A 189 16.50 11.04 -39.54
CA ILE A 189 17.01 10.37 -40.77
C ILE A 189 15.79 9.77 -41.51
#